data_AF-A0A7Y4QSW4-F1
#
_entry.id   AF-A0A7Y4QSW4-F1
#
_cell.length_a   1.000
_cell.length_b   1.000
_cell.length_c   1.000
_cell.angle_alpha   90.00
_cell.angle_beta   90.00
_cell.angle_gamma   90.00
#
_symmetry.space_group_name_H-M   'P 1'
#
loop_
_entity.id
_entity.type
_entity.pdbx_description
1 polymer ?
#
loop_
_entity_poly.entity_id
_entity_poly.type
_entity_poly.pdbx_seq_one_letter_code
_entity_poly.pdbx_strand_id
1 'polypeptide(L)'
;MMTKIFLLTALSFVLLFISNTRISAQDDMDFEEFMGMMSETMTDEQLDQLSFNLPWNIKVVGYGYGDFSGDGKEDIVLSIIEKDKTPKKSVDVYFFENVENTTFKKIKKKNYKWYEVTLEIAFLMKDGKCFVTSRDDNSWYFAGYEIINEKLVAKDVEKYPIEFENAGN
;
A
#
# COMPACT_ATOMS: atom_id res chain seq x y z
N MET A 1 -27.03 8.98 -50.68
CA MET A 1 -26.32 10.08 -50.01
C MET A 1 -26.88 10.35 -48.60
N MET A 2 -28.20 10.38 -48.40
CA MET A 2 -28.86 10.53 -47.08
C MET A 2 -28.50 9.44 -46.04
N THR A 3 -28.33 8.18 -46.45
CA THR A 3 -28.00 7.06 -45.53
C THR A 3 -26.61 7.14 -44.91
N LYS A 4 -25.63 7.75 -45.58
CA LYS A 4 -24.27 7.93 -45.03
C LYS A 4 -24.23 9.03 -43.95
N ILE A 5 -25.10 10.03 -44.05
CA ILE A 5 -25.19 11.13 -43.07
C ILE A 5 -25.82 10.62 -41.77
N PHE A 6 -26.88 9.80 -41.86
CA PHE A 6 -27.50 9.15 -40.69
C PHE A 6 -26.54 8.19 -39.97
N LEU A 7 -25.69 7.48 -40.71
CA LEU A 7 -24.69 6.60 -40.11
C LEU A 7 -23.62 7.39 -39.35
N LEU A 8 -23.18 8.53 -39.90
CA LEU A 8 -22.21 9.42 -39.24
C LEU A 8 -22.77 10.06 -37.98
N THR A 9 -24.03 10.53 -37.99
CA THR A 9 -24.65 11.12 -36.80
C THR A 9 -24.92 10.08 -35.72
N ALA A 10 -25.32 8.86 -36.07
CA ALA A 10 -25.45 7.76 -35.11
C ALA A 10 -24.10 7.38 -34.48
N LEU A 11 -23.02 7.36 -35.27
CA LEU A 11 -21.67 7.07 -34.77
C LEU A 11 -21.15 8.16 -33.82
N SER A 12 -21.42 9.43 -34.13
CA SER A 12 -21.10 10.55 -33.23
C SER A 12 -21.89 10.52 -31.91
N PHE A 13 -23.13 10.02 -31.92
CA PHE A 13 -23.92 9.90 -30.71
C PHE A 13 -23.41 8.79 -29.79
N VAL A 14 -22.94 7.67 -30.34
CA VAL A 14 -22.36 6.56 -29.56
C VAL A 14 -21.04 6.96 -28.88
N LEU A 15 -20.23 7.80 -29.53
CA LEU A 15 -18.97 8.31 -28.95
C LEU A 15 -19.18 9.26 -27.75
N LEU A 16 -20.37 9.87 -27.60
CA LEU A 16 -20.70 10.74 -26.47
C LEU A 16 -21.19 9.98 -25.23
N PHE A 17 -21.45 8.67 -25.34
CA PHE A 17 -21.86 7.81 -24.23
C PHE A 17 -20.74 6.91 -23.70
N ILE A 18 -19.50 7.07 -24.18
CA ILE A 18 -18.34 6.47 -23.52
C ILE A 18 -18.18 7.22 -22.21
N SER A 19 -18.76 6.64 -21.16
CA SER A 19 -18.70 7.15 -19.81
C SER A 19 -17.23 7.32 -19.45
N ASN A 20 -16.85 8.48 -18.94
CA ASN A 20 -15.56 8.68 -18.29
C ASN A 20 -15.55 7.82 -17.02
N THR A 21 -15.36 6.51 -17.18
CA THR A 21 -15.00 5.65 -16.07
C THR A 21 -13.61 6.11 -15.66
N ARG A 22 -13.56 6.95 -14.62
CA ARG A 22 -12.32 7.19 -13.89
C ARG A 22 -11.91 5.82 -13.38
N ILE A 23 -10.88 5.24 -14.00
CA ILE A 23 -10.11 4.16 -13.41
C ILE A 23 -9.41 4.85 -12.23
N SER A 24 -10.06 4.90 -11.07
CA SER A 24 -9.40 5.25 -9.82
C SER A 24 -8.46 4.08 -9.52
N ALA A 25 -7.19 4.24 -9.87
CA ALA A 25 -6.13 3.45 -9.27
C ALA A 25 -6.24 3.67 -7.75
N GLN A 26 -6.47 2.59 -7.00
CA GLN A 26 -6.59 2.51 -5.54
C GLN A 26 -6.43 3.86 -4.83
N ASP A 27 -7.57 4.56 -4.62
CA ASP A 27 -7.59 5.90 -4.04
C ASP A 27 -7.09 5.84 -2.59
N ASP A 28 -6.21 6.78 -2.23
CA ASP A 28 -5.71 6.96 -0.86
C ASP A 28 -6.90 7.07 0.12
N MET A 29 -6.95 6.20 1.13
CA MET A 29 -8.08 6.13 2.05
C MET A 29 -7.88 7.03 3.27
N ASP A 30 -8.96 7.62 3.77
CA ASP A 30 -8.92 8.35 5.04
C ASP A 30 -8.71 7.39 6.21
N PHE A 31 -8.13 7.90 7.30
CA PHE A 31 -7.87 7.06 8.47
C PHE A 31 -9.14 6.42 9.04
N GLU A 32 -10.25 7.17 9.10
CA GLU A 32 -11.54 6.65 9.57
C GLU A 32 -12.07 5.52 8.67
N GLU A 33 -11.93 5.65 7.35
CA GLU A 33 -12.31 4.62 6.39
C GLU A 33 -11.47 3.35 6.57
N PHE A 34 -10.15 3.52 6.74
CA PHE A 34 -9.25 2.41 7.04
C PHE A 34 -9.64 1.69 8.35
N MET A 35 -9.90 2.44 9.43
CA MET A 35 -10.30 1.84 10.71
C MET A 35 -11.64 1.11 10.62
N GLY A 36 -12.60 1.68 9.88
CA GLY A 36 -13.88 1.04 9.60
C GLY A 36 -13.72 -0.30 8.88
N MET A 37 -12.88 -0.34 7.84
CA MET A 37 -12.57 -1.58 7.11
C MET A 37 -11.88 -2.62 8.00
N MET A 38 -10.91 -2.21 8.81
CA MET A 38 -10.16 -3.15 9.67
C MET A 38 -11.01 -3.71 10.82
N SER A 39 -12.11 -3.05 11.20
CA SER A 39 -13.01 -3.53 12.27
C SER A 39 -13.70 -4.85 11.99
N GLU A 40 -13.74 -5.30 10.73
CA GLU A 40 -14.23 -6.64 10.38
C GLU A 40 -13.24 -7.76 10.73
N THR A 41 -11.98 -7.40 10.97
CA THR A 41 -10.86 -8.35 11.13
C THR A 41 -10.12 -8.22 12.46
N MET A 42 -10.18 -7.06 13.10
CA MET A 42 -9.45 -6.74 14.33
C MET A 42 -10.39 -6.53 15.51
N THR A 43 -9.90 -6.76 16.73
CA THR A 43 -10.64 -6.41 17.95
C THR A 43 -10.62 -4.90 18.21
N ASP A 44 -11.58 -4.41 18.99
CA ASP A 44 -11.64 -3.00 19.41
C ASP A 44 -10.33 -2.56 20.09
N GLU A 45 -9.73 -3.43 20.93
CA GLU A 45 -8.46 -3.14 21.59
C GLU A 45 -7.29 -3.01 20.60
N GLN A 46 -7.26 -3.84 19.56
CA GLN A 46 -6.26 -3.73 18.50
C GLN A 46 -6.41 -2.41 17.73
N LEU A 47 -7.65 -2.04 17.38
CA LEU A 47 -7.97 -0.80 16.68
C LEU A 47 -7.62 0.43 17.53
N ASP A 48 -7.94 0.42 18.82
CA ASP A 48 -7.61 1.49 19.76
C ASP A 48 -6.10 1.70 19.85
N GLN A 49 -5.32 0.62 19.97
CA GLN A 49 -3.86 0.71 20.00
C GLN A 49 -3.28 1.20 18.68
N LEU A 50 -3.84 0.78 17.55
CA LEU A 50 -3.41 1.23 16.24
C LEU A 50 -3.65 2.75 16.09
N SER A 51 -4.85 3.20 16.45
CA SER A 51 -5.23 4.62 16.49
C SER A 51 -4.32 5.45 17.41
N PHE A 52 -3.99 4.94 18.59
CA PHE A 52 -3.08 5.61 19.52
C PHE A 52 -1.65 5.75 18.97
N ASN A 53 -1.19 4.79 18.18
CA ASN A 53 0.18 4.75 17.67
C ASN A 53 0.39 5.52 16.36
N LEU A 54 -0.69 5.86 15.67
CA LEU A 54 -0.69 6.57 14.39
C LEU A 54 -0.95 8.08 14.55
N PRO A 55 -0.47 8.92 13.62
CA PRO A 55 -0.87 10.32 13.59
C PRO A 55 -2.33 10.49 13.15
N TRP A 56 -2.98 11.57 13.58
CA TRP A 56 -4.43 11.78 13.41
C TRP A 56 -4.83 12.25 12.00
N ASN A 57 -3.99 13.02 11.32
CA ASN A 57 -4.30 13.63 10.03
C ASN A 57 -3.50 12.97 8.91
N ILE A 58 -3.90 11.74 8.59
CA ILE A 58 -3.17 10.86 7.68
C ILE A 58 -4.07 10.31 6.58
N LYS A 59 -3.45 10.03 5.44
CA LYS A 59 -3.99 9.14 4.42
C LYS A 59 -3.28 7.80 4.52
N VAL A 60 -4.03 6.71 4.53
CA VAL A 60 -3.47 5.36 4.40
C VAL A 60 -3.42 5.04 2.91
N VAL A 61 -2.23 4.70 2.40
CA VAL A 61 -2.01 4.51 0.96
C VAL A 61 -1.63 3.08 0.60
N GLY A 62 -1.58 2.21 1.61
CA GLY A 62 -1.27 0.80 1.48
C GLY A 62 -1.20 0.15 2.85
N TYR A 63 -1.59 -1.12 2.91
CA TYR A 63 -1.48 -1.94 4.11
C TYR A 63 -1.19 -3.39 3.72
N GLY A 64 -0.58 -4.12 4.64
CA GLY A 64 -0.38 -5.55 4.55
C GLY A 64 -0.75 -6.19 5.88
N TYR A 65 -1.51 -7.28 5.83
CA TYR A 65 -1.96 -8.05 6.99
C TYR A 65 -1.53 -9.51 6.87
N GLY A 66 -0.83 -10.04 7.87
CA GLY A 66 -0.27 -11.40 7.85
C GLY A 66 0.91 -11.58 8.82
N ASP A 67 1.26 -12.82 9.12
CA ASP A 67 2.31 -13.19 10.08
C ASP A 67 3.73 -12.91 9.53
N PHE A 68 4.39 -11.88 10.06
CA PHE A 68 5.81 -11.59 9.79
C PHE A 68 6.68 -11.54 11.05
N SER A 69 6.08 -11.73 12.22
CA SER A 69 6.76 -12.01 13.48
C SER A 69 7.17 -13.48 13.59
N GLY A 70 6.50 -14.37 12.84
CA GLY A 70 6.71 -15.81 12.83
C GLY A 70 6.07 -16.53 14.02
N ASP A 71 5.14 -15.87 14.72
CA ASP A 71 4.53 -16.39 15.95
C ASP A 71 3.13 -17.02 15.73
N GLY A 72 2.68 -17.08 14.48
CA GLY A 72 1.38 -17.62 14.07
C GLY A 72 0.22 -16.63 14.20
N LYS A 73 0.47 -15.38 14.60
CA LYS A 73 -0.53 -14.32 14.68
C LYS A 73 -0.34 -13.33 13.54
N GLU A 74 -1.44 -12.75 13.10
CA GLU A 74 -1.40 -11.79 12.01
C GLU A 74 -0.94 -10.42 12.50
N ASP A 75 0.14 -9.95 11.91
CA ASP A 75 0.73 -8.64 12.13
C ASP A 75 0.20 -7.63 11.10
N ILE A 76 0.51 -6.35 11.28
CA ILE A 76 0.13 -5.32 10.30
C ILE A 76 1.28 -4.38 9.94
N VAL A 77 1.38 -4.07 8.66
CA VAL A 77 2.24 -3.01 8.11
C VAL A 77 1.38 -1.99 7.37
N LEU A 78 1.67 -0.71 7.56
CA LEU A 78 0.91 0.40 6.97
C LEU A 78 1.85 1.39 6.29
N SER A 79 1.56 1.80 5.07
CA SER A 79 2.12 3.02 4.46
C SER A 79 1.13 4.16 4.59
N ILE A 80 1.59 5.28 5.15
CA ILE A 80 0.77 6.47 5.37
C ILE A 80 1.44 7.72 4.83
N ILE A 81 0.62 8.73 4.54
CA ILE A 81 1.04 10.10 4.27
C ILE A 81 0.40 11.00 5.34
N GLU A 82 1.23 11.56 6.21
CA GLU A 82 0.80 12.58 7.16
C GLU A 82 0.88 13.96 6.51
N LYS A 83 -0.25 14.68 6.53
CA LYS A 83 -0.37 15.99 5.91
C LYS A 83 0.69 16.94 6.46
N ASP A 84 1.40 17.61 5.54
CA ASP A 84 2.45 18.60 5.82
C ASP A 84 3.68 18.08 6.60
N LYS A 85 3.78 16.76 6.88
CA LYS A 85 4.92 16.16 7.60
C LYS A 85 5.66 15.10 6.78
N THR A 86 4.93 14.23 6.07
CA THR A 86 5.59 13.23 5.21
C THR A 86 6.23 13.94 4.01
N PRO A 87 7.52 13.70 3.71
CA PRO A 87 8.18 14.32 2.58
C PRO A 87 7.47 14.07 1.25
N LYS A 88 7.62 15.00 0.30
CA LYS A 88 7.06 14.83 -1.04
C LYS A 88 7.60 13.56 -1.70
N LYS A 89 6.73 12.85 -2.42
CA LYS A 89 7.04 11.58 -3.08
C LYS A 89 7.61 10.51 -2.13
N SER A 90 7.12 10.51 -0.89
CA SER A 90 7.42 9.42 0.04
C SER A 90 6.21 9.06 0.88
N VAL A 91 6.32 7.92 1.55
CA VAL A 91 5.36 7.40 2.52
C VAL A 91 6.12 6.99 3.77
N ASP A 92 5.46 7.12 4.92
CA ASP A 92 5.94 6.55 6.16
C ASP A 92 5.35 5.15 6.33
N VAL A 93 6.21 4.13 6.41
CA VAL A 93 5.85 2.74 6.65
C VAL A 93 6.01 2.40 8.12
N TYR A 94 4.92 1.99 8.75
CA TYR A 94 4.85 1.55 10.14
C TYR A 94 4.69 0.04 10.20
N PHE A 95 5.51 -0.62 11.00
CA PHE A 95 5.46 -2.05 11.26
C PHE A 95 4.93 -2.29 12.67
N PHE A 96 3.88 -3.09 12.79
CA PHE A 96 3.24 -3.44 14.03
C PHE A 96 3.25 -4.95 14.22
N GLU A 97 3.73 -5.39 15.37
CA GLU A 97 3.66 -6.78 15.82
C GLU A 97 2.36 -6.97 16.61
N ASN A 98 1.66 -8.06 16.36
CA ASN A 98 0.53 -8.49 17.15
C ASN A 98 1.01 -9.18 18.43
N VAL A 99 0.70 -8.58 19.57
CA VAL A 99 1.03 -9.13 20.88
C VAL A 99 -0.19 -9.86 21.42
N GLU A 100 -0.09 -11.19 21.48
CA GLU A 100 -1.07 -12.08 22.10
C GLU A 100 -2.50 -12.01 21.53
N ASN A 101 -2.71 -11.59 20.27
CA ASN A 101 -4.03 -11.38 19.67
C ASN A 101 -4.89 -10.34 20.40
N THR A 102 -4.25 -9.43 21.15
CA THR A 102 -4.96 -8.41 21.92
C THR A 102 -4.56 -7.00 21.51
N THR A 103 -3.29 -6.77 21.17
CA THR A 103 -2.77 -5.42 20.93
C THR A 103 -1.76 -5.39 19.81
N PHE A 104 -1.59 -4.21 19.19
CA PHE A 104 -0.50 -3.96 18.24
C PHE A 104 0.61 -3.14 18.88
N LYS A 105 1.83 -3.66 18.83
CA LYS A 105 3.05 -2.96 19.25
C LYS A 105 3.78 -2.42 18.03
N LYS A 106 3.97 -1.10 17.97
CA LYS A 106 4.79 -0.48 16.91
C LYS A 106 6.26 -0.88 17.08
N ILE A 107 6.80 -1.62 16.12
CA ILE A 107 8.21 -2.06 16.10
C ILE A 107 9.11 -1.02 15.45
N LYS A 108 8.68 -0.46 14.31
CA LYS A 108 9.50 0.48 13.57
C LYS A 108 8.69 1.38 12.66
N LYS A 109 9.22 2.57 12.42
CA LYS A 109 8.83 3.49 11.34
C LYS A 109 10.01 3.61 10.36
N LYS A 110 9.75 3.52 9.06
CA LYS A 110 10.72 3.78 7.98
C LYS A 110 10.07 4.68 6.92
N ASN A 111 10.87 5.48 6.21
CA ASN A 111 10.36 6.32 5.11
C ASN A 111 10.82 5.73 3.77
N TYR A 112 9.90 5.61 2.82
CA TYR A 112 10.16 5.08 1.48
C TYR A 112 9.73 6.07 0.41
N LYS A 113 10.56 6.23 -0.62
CA LYS A 113 10.22 7.02 -1.79
C LYS A 113 9.49 6.16 -2.80
N TRP A 114 8.47 6.74 -3.41
CA TRP A 114 7.85 6.22 -4.62
C TRP A 114 8.23 7.12 -5.80
N TYR A 115 8.28 6.54 -7.00
CA TYR A 115 8.68 7.19 -8.23
C TYR A 115 7.49 7.77 -8.99
N GLU A 116 6.52 6.93 -9.38
CA GLU A 116 5.30 7.36 -10.08
C GLU A 116 4.06 7.30 -9.20
N VAL A 117 3.85 6.21 -8.47
CA VAL A 117 2.63 5.99 -7.67
C VAL A 117 2.91 5.34 -6.33
N THR A 118 2.05 5.59 -5.33
CA THR A 118 2.15 5.02 -3.98
C THR A 118 2.10 3.49 -3.96
N LEU A 119 1.39 2.86 -4.91
CA LEU A 119 1.31 1.39 -5.05
C LEU A 119 2.66 0.70 -5.29
N GLU A 120 3.70 1.45 -5.67
CA GLU A 120 5.06 0.92 -5.76
C GLU A 120 5.60 0.50 -4.38
N ILE A 121 5.03 1.05 -3.31
CA ILE A 121 5.26 0.64 -1.92
C ILE A 121 4.22 -0.40 -1.53
N ALA A 122 4.45 -1.64 -1.97
CA ALA A 122 3.59 -2.78 -1.67
C ALA A 122 4.20 -3.65 -0.58
N PHE A 123 3.35 -4.46 0.04
CA PHE A 123 3.71 -5.36 1.13
C PHE A 123 3.39 -6.80 0.77
N LEU A 124 4.32 -7.71 1.08
CA LEU A 124 4.13 -9.15 0.97
C LEU A 124 4.61 -9.81 2.25
N MET A 125 3.74 -10.56 2.92
CA MET A 125 4.10 -11.33 4.11
C MET A 125 4.30 -12.78 3.69
N LYS A 126 5.49 -13.31 3.93
CA LYS A 126 5.87 -14.66 3.53
C LYS A 126 7.02 -15.17 4.39
N ASP A 127 6.94 -16.42 4.83
CA ASP A 127 8.02 -17.13 5.53
C ASP A 127 8.57 -16.33 6.75
N GLY A 128 7.65 -15.78 7.56
CA GLY A 128 7.98 -14.98 8.74
C GLY A 128 8.67 -13.66 8.42
N LYS A 129 8.44 -13.10 7.23
CA LYS A 129 9.02 -11.84 6.77
C LYS A 129 7.95 -10.93 6.18
N CYS A 130 8.15 -9.62 6.35
CA CYS A 130 7.46 -8.60 5.59
C CYS A 130 8.41 -8.06 4.52
N PHE A 131 8.08 -8.29 3.26
CA PHE A 131 8.76 -7.70 2.11
C PHE A 131 8.09 -6.38 1.75
N VAL A 132 8.89 -5.32 1.65
CA VAL A 132 8.46 -4.00 1.16
C VAL A 132 9.07 -3.79 -0.22
N THR A 133 8.24 -3.45 -1.20
CA THR A 133 8.71 -3.03 -2.52
C THR A 133 8.92 -1.53 -2.57
N SER A 134 9.84 -1.07 -3.41
CA SER A 134 9.88 0.32 -3.89
C SER A 134 10.60 0.36 -5.22
N ARG A 135 10.59 1.49 -5.93
CA ARG A 135 11.40 1.65 -7.13
C ARG A 135 11.92 3.07 -7.32
N ASP A 136 12.91 3.17 -8.20
CA ASP A 136 13.30 4.42 -8.84
C ASP A 136 13.06 4.35 -10.36
N ASP A 137 13.73 5.23 -11.09
CA ASP A 137 13.69 5.31 -12.56
C ASP A 137 14.36 4.10 -13.24
N ASN A 138 15.24 3.39 -12.55
CA ASN A 138 16.11 2.36 -13.13
C ASN A 138 15.92 0.97 -12.53
N SER A 139 15.32 0.84 -11.34
CA SER A 139 15.30 -0.42 -10.62
C SER A 139 14.14 -0.56 -9.64
N TRP A 140 13.65 -1.78 -9.50
CA TRP A 140 12.86 -2.24 -8.38
C TRP A 140 13.75 -2.67 -7.21
N TYR A 141 13.27 -2.42 -6.01
CA TYR A 141 13.88 -2.79 -4.74
C TYR A 141 12.91 -3.63 -3.95
N PHE A 142 13.40 -4.73 -3.40
CA PHE A 142 12.65 -5.61 -2.50
C PHE A 142 13.44 -5.71 -1.21
N ALA A 143 12.83 -5.33 -0.09
CA ALA A 143 13.47 -5.39 1.22
C ALA A 143 12.64 -6.26 2.17
N GLY A 144 13.14 -7.45 2.47
CA GLY A 144 12.59 -8.36 3.47
C GLY A 144 13.01 -7.97 4.88
N TYR A 145 12.04 -7.96 5.80
CA TYR A 145 12.21 -7.64 7.21
C TYR A 145 11.68 -8.74 8.11
N GLU A 146 12.43 -9.07 9.15
CA GLU A 146 12.04 -9.98 10.23
C GLU A 146 12.02 -9.24 11.56
N ILE A 147 11.19 -9.70 12.50
CA ILE A 147 11.30 -9.28 13.91
C ILE A 147 12.22 -10.25 14.63
N ILE A 148 13.33 -9.74 15.15
CA ILE A 148 14.28 -10.52 15.96
C ILE A 148 14.55 -9.76 17.25
N ASN A 149 14.22 -10.38 18.40
CA ASN A 149 14.35 -9.76 19.72
C ASN A 149 13.70 -8.37 19.77
N GLU A 150 12.44 -8.29 19.34
CA GLU A 150 11.62 -7.07 19.28
C GLU A 150 12.17 -5.96 18.36
N LYS A 151 13.09 -6.29 17.44
CA LYS A 151 13.67 -5.34 16.49
C LYS A 151 13.40 -5.77 15.07
N LEU A 152 13.02 -4.80 14.24
CA LEU A 152 12.92 -5.00 12.80
C LEU A 152 14.33 -5.07 12.18
N VAL A 153 14.70 -6.22 11.62
CA VAL A 153 15.99 -6.51 11.00
C VAL A 153 15.81 -6.80 9.51
N ALA A 154 16.61 -6.18 8.66
CA ALA A 154 16.61 -6.47 7.22
C ALA A 154 17.36 -7.78 6.94
N LYS A 155 16.84 -8.64 6.07
CA LYS A 155 17.43 -9.94 5.72
C LYS A 155 17.64 -10.15 4.22
N ASP A 156 16.62 -9.84 3.43
CA ASP A 156 16.61 -10.14 2.00
C ASP A 156 16.44 -8.84 1.21
N VAL A 157 17.55 -8.16 0.94
CA VAL A 157 17.55 -6.90 0.20
C VAL A 157 18.02 -7.14 -1.22
N GLU A 158 17.10 -7.02 -2.16
CA GLU A 158 17.32 -7.30 -3.57
C GLU A 158 17.03 -6.07 -4.43
N LYS A 159 17.73 -6.00 -5.57
CA LYS A 159 17.60 -4.94 -6.56
C LYS A 159 17.47 -5.56 -7.95
N TYR A 160 16.43 -5.21 -8.66
CA TYR A 160 16.13 -5.69 -10.00
C TYR A 160 16.14 -4.52 -10.98
N PRO A 161 17.08 -4.46 -11.94
CA PRO A 161 17.07 -3.46 -13.00
C PRO A 161 15.78 -3.51 -13.82
N ILE A 162 15.29 -2.35 -14.24
CA ILE A 162 14.15 -2.26 -15.16
C ILE A 162 14.69 -2.38 -16.59
N GLU A 163 14.52 -3.54 -17.20
CA GLU A 163 14.87 -3.79 -18.60
C GLU A 163 13.65 -3.58 -19.50
N PHE A 164 13.44 -2.34 -19.95
CA PHE A 164 12.31 -2.00 -20.83
C PHE A 164 12.32 -2.75 -22.17
N GLU A 165 13.50 -3.17 -22.64
CA GLU A 165 13.64 -3.93 -23.90
C GLU A 165 13.01 -5.34 -23.82
N ASN A 166 12.85 -5.88 -22.61
CA ASN A 166 12.32 -7.22 -22.36
C ASN A 166 10.94 -7.21 -21.64
N ALA A 167 10.42 -6.04 -21.27
CA ALA A 167 9.17 -5.91 -20.53
C ALA A 167 7.96 -5.90 -21.48
N GLY A 168 7.35 -7.06 -21.72
CA GLY A 168 6.06 -7.16 -22.42
C GLY A 168 5.92 -8.25 -23.49
N ASN A 169 6.70 -9.33 -23.45
CA ASN A 169 6.43 -10.53 -24.25
C ASN A 169 5.40 -11.45 -23.59
#